data_AF-A0A516GB13-F1
#
_entry.id   AF-A0A516GB13-F1
#
_cell.length_a   1.000
_cell.length_b   1.000
_cell.length_c   1.000
_cell.angle_alpha   90.00
_cell.angle_beta   90.00
_cell.angle_gamma   90.00
#
_symmetry.space_group_name_H-M   'P 1'
#
loop_
_entity.id
_entity.type
_entity.pdbx_description
1 polymer ?
#
loop_
_entity_poly.entity_id
_entity_poly.type
_entity_poly.pdbx_seq_one_letter_code
_entity_poly.pdbx_strand_id
1 'polypeptide(L)'
;MTPTISGNLYHRPAMTVRGDALLPLNMLRQRHPDLYELHRAKYQSTPGVLTQRVEPLGCTWSDVVFLSPVHPAPLFEALRRSGRTVPDRQPWVLPADRLDPSSTVIRLMRAGANGHTPEPYDGDDYLPLTTATLRAVDRVTINAVQRLESLRPGDPWLPWVDVPHVLHRGHIPLTWFTSTPL
;
A
#
# COMPACT_ATOMS: atom_id res chain seq x y z
N MET A 1 -12.37 22.26 14.40
CA MET A 1 -11.43 21.22 14.85
C MET A 1 -11.48 20.10 13.83
N THR A 2 -10.35 19.77 13.19
CA THR A 2 -10.28 18.59 12.33
C THR A 2 -10.37 17.36 13.22
N PRO A 3 -11.28 16.40 12.95
CA PRO A 3 -11.39 15.21 13.78
C PRO A 3 -10.08 14.42 13.76
N THR A 4 -9.58 14.06 14.95
CA THR A 4 -8.41 13.19 15.09
C THR A 4 -8.76 11.78 14.60
N ILE A 5 -7.99 11.25 13.65
CA ILE A 5 -8.16 9.89 13.15
C ILE A 5 -7.49 8.90 14.12
N SER A 6 -8.20 7.87 14.55
CA SER A 6 -7.65 6.83 15.42
C SER A 6 -7.43 5.53 14.64
N GLY A 7 -6.21 5.02 14.65
CA GLY A 7 -5.81 3.75 14.05
C GLY A 7 -4.33 3.70 13.70
N ASN A 8 -3.88 2.53 13.23
CA ASN A 8 -2.51 2.30 12.78
C ASN A 8 -2.49 1.95 11.30
N LEU A 9 -1.48 2.45 10.61
CA LEU A 9 -1.17 2.11 9.22
C LEU A 9 0.19 1.43 9.17
N TYR A 10 0.39 0.60 8.16
CA TYR A 10 1.57 -0.24 8.04
C TYR A 10 2.30 0.00 6.73
N HIS A 11 3.62 0.12 6.81
CA HIS A 11 4.50 0.09 5.65
C HIS A 11 5.48 -1.06 5.82
N ARG A 12 5.76 -1.82 4.75
CA ARG A 12 6.78 -2.87 4.80
C ARG A 12 7.83 -2.61 3.72
N PRO A 13 9.01 -2.11 4.07
CA PRO A 13 10.02 -1.78 3.07
C PRO A 13 10.58 -3.05 2.42
N ALA A 14 10.70 -3.02 1.09
CA ALA A 14 11.29 -4.09 0.29
C ALA A 14 12.83 -4.06 0.29
N MET A 15 13.43 -2.95 0.70
CA MET A 15 14.89 -2.74 0.76
C MET A 15 15.22 -1.70 1.84
N THR A 16 16.50 -1.53 2.13
CA THR A 16 16.98 -0.45 3.01
C THR A 16 16.53 0.91 2.45
N VAL A 17 15.94 1.73 3.31
CA VAL A 17 15.47 3.06 2.91
C VAL A 17 16.63 4.05 2.87
N ARG A 18 16.61 4.93 1.88
CA ARG A 18 17.59 6.01 1.70
C ARG A 18 16.89 7.35 1.97
N GLY A 19 17.48 8.17 2.83
CA GLY A 19 16.94 9.47 3.21
C GLY A 19 16.06 9.41 4.45
N ASP A 20 15.27 10.45 4.66
CA ASP A 20 14.49 10.73 5.87
C ASP A 20 12.97 10.67 5.66
N ALA A 21 12.52 10.27 4.47
CA ALA A 21 11.11 10.14 4.12
C ALA A 21 10.82 9.01 3.12
N LEU A 22 9.61 8.45 3.18
CA LEU A 22 9.03 7.71 2.07
C LEU A 22 8.57 8.68 1.00
N LEU A 23 9.02 8.48 -0.23
CA LEU A 23 8.74 9.36 -1.36
C LEU A 23 7.84 8.66 -2.39
N PRO A 24 6.84 9.37 -2.95
CA PRO A 24 6.17 8.94 -4.18
C PRO A 24 7.15 8.78 -5.33
N LEU A 25 6.77 7.96 -6.31
CA LEU A 25 7.63 7.64 -7.46
C LEU A 25 8.04 8.90 -8.24
N ASN A 26 7.13 9.87 -8.44
CA ASN A 26 7.46 11.12 -9.12
C ASN A 26 8.49 11.98 -8.38
N MET A 27 8.52 11.93 -7.04
CA MET A 27 9.54 12.62 -6.24
C MET A 27 10.88 11.87 -6.28
N LEU A 28 10.85 10.54 -6.29
CA LEU A 28 12.06 9.72 -6.48
C LEU A 28 12.75 10.06 -7.79
N ARG A 29 12.00 10.27 -8.88
CA ARG A 29 12.56 10.63 -10.20
C ARG A 29 13.49 11.86 -10.14
N GLN A 30 13.18 12.81 -9.27
CA GLN A 30 13.95 14.05 -9.13
C GLN A 30 15.08 13.91 -8.11
N ARG A 31 14.83 13.25 -6.97
CA ARG A 31 15.76 13.21 -5.83
C ARG A 31 16.71 12.01 -5.84
N HIS A 32 16.25 10.86 -6.32
CA HIS A 32 16.97 9.59 -6.35
C HIS A 32 16.63 8.81 -7.65
N PRO A 33 17.14 9.25 -8.83
CA PRO A 33 16.80 8.64 -10.11
C PRO A 33 17.10 7.14 -10.21
N ASP A 34 18.12 6.67 -9.51
CA ASP A 34 18.47 5.24 -9.41
C ASP A 34 17.35 4.44 -8.72
N LEU A 35 16.81 4.96 -7.62
CA LEU A 35 15.68 4.36 -6.91
C LEU A 35 14.38 4.47 -7.72
N TYR A 36 14.20 5.55 -8.48
CA TYR A 36 13.07 5.66 -9.41
C TYR A 36 13.07 4.54 -10.43
N GLU A 37 14.19 4.29 -11.13
CA GLU A 37 14.25 3.22 -12.12
C GLU A 37 14.02 1.84 -11.49
N LEU A 38 14.61 1.60 -10.33
CA LEU A 38 14.41 0.36 -9.57
C LEU A 38 12.93 0.13 -9.21
N HIS A 39 12.25 1.14 -8.68
CA HIS A 39 10.85 1.01 -8.26
C HIS A 39 9.86 1.10 -9.41
N ARG A 40 10.21 1.77 -10.51
CA ARG A 40 9.42 1.82 -11.76
C ARG A 40 9.40 0.48 -12.46
N ALA A 41 10.45 -0.33 -12.32
CA ALA A 41 10.56 -1.63 -12.98
C ALA A 41 9.36 -2.56 -12.74
N LYS A 42 8.73 -2.49 -11.55
CA LYS A 42 7.54 -3.31 -11.24
C LYS A 42 6.29 -2.96 -12.06
N TYR A 43 6.28 -1.82 -12.75
CA TYR A 43 5.19 -1.37 -13.62
C TYR A 43 5.51 -1.55 -15.11
N GLN A 44 6.63 -2.19 -15.47
CA GLN A 44 7.03 -2.34 -16.89
C GLN A 44 5.98 -3.06 -17.74
N SER A 45 5.26 -4.03 -17.17
CA SER A 45 4.18 -4.74 -17.86
C SER A 45 2.88 -3.94 -17.94
N THR A 46 2.74 -2.88 -17.13
CA THR A 46 1.51 -2.06 -17.02
C THR A 46 1.83 -0.57 -16.83
N PRO A 47 2.59 0.06 -17.73
CA PRO A 47 3.11 1.42 -17.53
C PRO A 47 2.01 2.48 -17.38
N GLY A 48 0.84 2.26 -17.99
CA GLY A 48 -0.31 3.17 -17.87
C GLY A 48 -0.85 3.35 -16.45
N VAL A 49 -0.57 2.41 -15.53
CA VAL A 49 -0.94 2.53 -14.12
C VAL A 49 -0.28 3.76 -13.48
N LEU A 50 0.94 4.12 -13.89
CA LEU A 50 1.67 5.24 -13.30
C LEU A 50 0.99 6.60 -13.52
N THR A 51 0.25 6.73 -14.62
CA THR A 51 -0.51 7.94 -14.98
C THR A 51 -1.98 7.86 -14.56
N GLN A 52 -2.42 6.73 -14.01
CA GLN A 52 -3.76 6.54 -13.51
C GLN A 52 -4.10 7.61 -12.47
N ARG A 53 -5.31 8.17 -12.55
CA ARG A 53 -5.77 9.22 -11.64
C ARG A 53 -6.21 8.62 -10.31
N VAL A 54 -5.84 9.29 -9.23
CA VAL A 54 -6.44 9.14 -7.91
C VAL A 54 -7.37 10.33 -7.74
N GLU A 55 -8.58 10.21 -8.29
CA GLU A 55 -9.50 11.34 -8.47
C GLU A 55 -9.75 12.14 -7.18
N PRO A 56 -10.03 11.51 -6.01
CA PRO A 56 -10.26 12.27 -4.77
C PRO A 56 -9.08 13.15 -4.34
N LEU A 57 -7.85 12.82 -4.77
CA LEU A 57 -6.63 13.57 -4.43
C LEU A 57 -6.15 14.48 -5.57
N GLY A 58 -6.83 14.46 -6.72
CA GLY A 58 -6.47 15.24 -7.91
C GLY A 58 -5.05 14.96 -8.44
N CYS A 59 -4.49 13.78 -8.18
CA CYS A 59 -3.11 13.41 -8.52
C CYS A 59 -3.03 12.08 -9.29
N THR A 60 -1.82 11.61 -9.58
CA THR A 60 -1.60 10.31 -10.22
C THR A 60 -1.17 9.24 -9.22
N TRP A 61 -1.26 7.98 -9.63
CA TRP A 61 -0.72 6.84 -8.88
C TRP A 61 0.77 7.00 -8.53
N SER A 62 1.53 7.72 -9.34
CA SER A 62 2.95 8.02 -9.10
C SER A 62 3.20 9.12 -8.06
N ASP A 63 2.16 9.83 -7.63
CA ASP A 63 2.22 10.94 -6.67
C ASP A 63 1.87 10.52 -5.23
N VAL A 64 1.53 9.26 -5.00
CA VAL A 64 1.13 8.75 -3.69
C VAL A 64 2.11 7.75 -3.09
N VAL A 65 2.22 7.76 -1.77
CA VAL A 65 2.81 6.68 -0.96
C VAL A 65 1.71 5.70 -0.55
N PHE A 66 2.04 4.41 -0.60
CA PHE A 66 1.14 3.31 -0.25
C PHE A 66 1.39 2.84 1.18
N LEU A 67 0.32 2.82 1.97
CA LEU A 67 0.27 2.24 3.29
C LEU A 67 -0.84 1.18 3.33
N SER A 68 -0.70 0.21 4.21
CA SER A 68 -1.71 -0.82 4.45
C SER A 68 -2.51 -0.46 5.71
N PRO A 69 -3.85 -0.44 5.69
CA PRO A 69 -4.66 -0.32 6.89
C PRO A 69 -4.64 -1.62 7.71
N VAL A 70 -4.31 -2.75 7.07
CA VAL A 70 -4.21 -4.05 7.74
C VAL A 70 -2.77 -4.36 8.12
N HIS A 71 -2.56 -5.03 9.24
CA HIS A 71 -1.25 -5.57 9.60
C HIS A 71 -0.83 -6.62 8.56
N PRO A 72 0.41 -6.61 8.04
CA PRO A 72 0.80 -7.49 6.93
C PRO A 72 1.04 -8.95 7.33
N ALA A 73 1.25 -9.25 8.61
CA ALA A 73 1.58 -10.62 9.07
C ALA A 73 0.61 -11.71 8.57
N PRO A 74 -0.73 -11.55 8.64
CA PRO A 74 -1.65 -12.60 8.16
C PRO A 74 -1.51 -12.87 6.66
N LEU A 75 -1.26 -11.84 5.85
CA LEU A 75 -1.04 -11.99 4.40
C LEU A 75 0.25 -12.80 4.14
N PHE A 76 1.32 -12.45 4.83
CA PHE A 76 2.60 -13.13 4.66
C PHE A 76 2.60 -14.55 5.23
N GLU A 77 1.80 -14.83 6.25
CA GLU A 77 1.60 -16.19 6.74
C GLU A 77 0.79 -17.06 5.77
N ALA A 78 -0.25 -16.51 5.17
CA ALA A 78 -0.99 -17.19 4.09
C ALA A 78 -0.05 -17.56 2.92
N LEU A 79 0.86 -16.66 2.57
CA LEU A 79 1.86 -16.87 1.52
C LEU A 79 2.89 -17.93 1.87
N ARG A 80 3.33 -18.02 3.13
CA ARG A 80 4.20 -19.13 3.58
C ARG A 80 3.49 -20.47 3.46
N ARG A 81 2.20 -20.52 3.83
CA ARG A 81 1.36 -21.72 3.69
C ARG A 81 1.14 -22.14 2.23
N SER A 82 1.25 -21.22 1.27
CA SER A 82 1.29 -21.54 -0.17
C SER A 82 2.66 -22.09 -0.64
N GLY A 83 3.61 -22.35 0.26
CA GLY A 83 4.95 -22.84 -0.05
C GLY A 83 5.96 -21.76 -0.48
N ARG A 84 5.64 -20.47 -0.32
CA ARG A 84 6.57 -19.38 -0.70
C ARG A 84 7.52 -19.01 0.43
N THR A 85 8.77 -18.76 0.08
CA THR A 85 9.75 -18.19 1.00
C THR A 85 9.51 -16.69 1.14
N VAL A 86 9.12 -16.27 2.35
CA VAL A 86 8.88 -14.86 2.67
C VAL A 86 9.95 -14.40 3.68
N PRO A 87 10.77 -13.38 3.36
CA PRO A 87 11.72 -12.82 4.31
C PRO A 87 11.01 -12.42 5.59
N ASP A 88 11.60 -12.64 6.76
CA ASP A 88 11.05 -12.10 8.00
C ASP A 88 11.45 -10.64 8.16
N ARG A 89 10.46 -9.74 8.20
CA ARG A 89 10.67 -8.29 8.33
C ARG A 89 9.48 -7.68 9.02
N GLN A 90 9.75 -6.97 10.10
CA GLN A 90 8.74 -6.22 10.83
C GLN A 90 8.23 -5.05 10.00
N PRO A 91 6.91 -4.81 9.97
CA PRO A 91 6.38 -3.61 9.36
C PRO A 91 6.66 -2.39 10.22
N TRP A 92 6.72 -1.25 9.55
CA TRP A 92 6.73 0.06 10.19
C TRP A 92 5.29 0.46 10.48
N VAL A 93 5.07 1.00 11.67
CA VAL A 93 3.76 1.42 12.14
C VAL A 93 3.70 2.95 12.11
N LEU A 94 2.64 3.48 11.48
CA LEU A 94 2.34 4.90 11.41
C LEU A 94 0.99 5.16 12.10
N PRO A 95 0.94 5.95 13.18
CA PRO A 95 -0.32 6.45 13.73
C PRO A 95 -1.07 7.28 12.69
N ALA A 96 -2.35 6.95 12.45
CA ALA A 96 -3.13 7.54 11.36
C ALA A 96 -3.43 9.05 11.56
N ASP A 97 -3.36 9.55 12.79
CA ASP A 97 -3.51 10.97 13.13
C ASP A 97 -2.36 11.85 12.63
N ARG A 98 -1.25 11.25 12.20
CA ARG A 98 -0.11 11.94 11.58
C ARG A 98 -0.41 12.37 10.13
N LEU A 99 -1.39 11.74 9.48
CA LEU A 99 -1.71 12.03 8.09
C LEU A 99 -2.76 13.14 7.99
N ASP A 100 -2.58 14.03 7.01
CA ASP A 100 -3.61 14.97 6.61
C ASP A 100 -4.73 14.24 5.83
N PRO A 101 -5.99 14.22 6.32
CA PRO A 101 -7.09 13.57 5.63
C PRO A 101 -7.39 14.20 4.26
N SER A 102 -7.09 15.49 4.04
CA SER A 102 -7.33 16.15 2.76
C SER A 102 -6.35 15.70 1.65
N SER A 103 -5.23 15.13 2.07
CA SER A 103 -4.18 14.57 1.20
C SER A 103 -4.17 13.05 1.21
N THR A 104 -5.20 12.39 1.79
CA THR A 104 -5.20 10.94 2.00
C THR A 104 -6.55 10.29 1.70
N VAL A 105 -6.54 9.18 0.98
CA VAL A 105 -7.75 8.40 0.65
C VAL A 105 -7.51 6.92 0.92
N ILE A 106 -8.56 6.18 1.28
CA ILE A 106 -8.55 4.72 1.28
C ILE A 106 -9.02 4.26 -0.09
N ARG A 107 -8.21 3.44 -0.75
CA ARG A 107 -8.55 2.75 -1.99
C ARG A 107 -8.95 1.32 -1.69
N LEU A 108 -10.21 0.99 -1.94
CA LEU A 108 -10.72 -0.37 -1.91
C LEU A 108 -10.14 -1.14 -3.12
N MET A 109 -9.70 -2.37 -2.86
CA MET A 109 -9.09 -3.22 -3.87
C MET A 109 -9.95 -4.44 -4.09
N ARG A 110 -10.15 -4.80 -5.36
CA ARG A 110 -10.91 -5.97 -5.78
C ARG A 110 -10.00 -6.88 -6.57
N ALA A 111 -9.88 -8.14 -6.17
CA ALA A 111 -9.20 -9.14 -6.99
C ALA A 111 -10.02 -9.42 -8.24
N GLY A 112 -9.37 -9.42 -9.40
CA GLY A 112 -9.99 -9.88 -10.64
C GLY A 112 -10.25 -11.39 -10.62
N ALA A 113 -10.94 -11.88 -11.64
CA ALA A 113 -11.45 -13.25 -11.71
C ALA A 113 -10.39 -14.36 -11.49
N ASN A 114 -9.13 -14.11 -11.84
CA ASN A 114 -8.03 -15.06 -11.63
C ASN A 114 -7.27 -14.86 -10.30
N GLY A 115 -7.62 -13.87 -9.49
CA GLY A 115 -6.96 -13.58 -8.21
C GLY A 115 -5.54 -13.00 -8.31
N HIS A 116 -5.02 -12.77 -9.51
CA HIS A 116 -3.63 -12.39 -9.74
C HIS A 116 -3.46 -10.90 -10.03
N THR A 117 -4.49 -10.23 -10.52
CA THR A 117 -4.47 -8.79 -10.82
C THR A 117 -5.69 -8.13 -10.19
N PRO A 118 -5.60 -6.85 -9.80
CA PRO A 118 -6.78 -6.13 -9.35
C PRO A 118 -7.74 -5.88 -10.52
N GLU A 119 -9.03 -5.75 -10.23
CA GLU A 119 -10.01 -5.24 -11.19
C GLU A 119 -9.70 -3.78 -11.55
N PRO A 120 -10.15 -3.32 -12.74
CA PRO A 120 -10.24 -1.90 -13.02
C PRO A 120 -11.07 -1.22 -11.94
N TYR A 121 -10.75 0.04 -11.70
CA TYR A 121 -11.41 0.79 -10.66
C TYR A 121 -12.47 1.72 -11.19
N ASP A 122 -13.30 2.15 -10.27
CA ASP A 122 -14.25 3.24 -10.48
C ASP A 122 -14.20 4.23 -9.30
N GLY A 123 -15.13 5.20 -9.31
CA GLY A 123 -15.22 6.23 -8.29
C GLY A 123 -15.64 5.71 -6.92
N ASP A 124 -16.34 4.56 -6.87
CA ASP A 124 -16.89 3.99 -5.65
C ASP A 124 -15.84 3.18 -4.86
N ASP A 125 -14.70 2.89 -5.48
CA ASP A 125 -13.55 2.24 -4.84
C ASP A 125 -12.75 3.17 -3.91
N TYR A 126 -13.26 4.36 -3.58
CA TYR A 126 -12.57 5.31 -2.70
C TYR A 126 -13.40 5.68 -1.47
N LEU A 127 -12.78 5.62 -0.30
CA LEU A 127 -13.33 6.12 0.95
C LEU A 127 -12.47 7.26 1.51
N PRO A 128 -13.06 8.31 2.10
CA PRO A 128 -12.29 9.31 2.83
C PRO A 128 -11.56 8.68 4.01
N LEU A 129 -10.40 9.22 4.40
CA LEU A 129 -9.72 8.76 5.60
C LEU A 129 -10.41 9.34 6.85
N THR A 130 -11.08 8.47 7.61
CA THR A 130 -11.70 8.77 8.90
C THR A 130 -11.48 7.61 9.85
N THR A 131 -11.70 7.81 11.16
CA THR A 131 -11.68 6.70 12.13
C THR A 131 -12.67 5.59 11.75
N ALA A 132 -13.86 5.94 11.26
CA ALA A 132 -14.90 4.97 10.91
C ALA A 132 -14.50 4.13 9.68
N THR A 133 -14.11 4.80 8.60
CA THR A 133 -13.69 4.13 7.36
C THR A 133 -12.42 3.31 7.54
N LEU A 134 -11.46 3.78 8.35
CA LEU A 134 -10.25 3.01 8.67
C LEU A 134 -10.58 1.74 9.45
N ARG A 135 -11.39 1.83 10.51
CA ARG A 135 -11.83 0.65 11.30
C ARG A 135 -12.62 -0.36 10.47
N ALA A 136 -13.31 0.09 9.42
CA ALA A 136 -14.04 -0.81 8.52
C ALA A 136 -13.11 -1.68 7.65
N VAL A 137 -11.85 -1.28 7.47
CA VAL A 137 -10.90 -1.91 6.54
C VAL A 137 -9.57 -2.32 7.17
N ASP A 138 -9.43 -2.26 8.50
CA ASP A 138 -8.17 -2.54 9.22
C ASP A 138 -7.90 -4.04 9.46
N ARG A 139 -8.77 -4.91 8.95
CA ARG A 139 -8.63 -6.37 9.06
C ARG A 139 -8.46 -7.03 7.70
N VAL A 140 -7.57 -8.02 7.67
CA VAL A 140 -7.44 -8.93 6.52
C VAL A 140 -8.73 -9.76 6.40
N THR A 141 -9.27 -9.87 5.18
CA THR A 141 -10.46 -10.69 4.91
C THR A 141 -10.09 -12.16 4.74
N ILE A 142 -11.06 -13.05 4.99
CA ILE A 142 -10.89 -14.50 4.74
C ILE A 142 -10.58 -14.76 3.26
N ASN A 143 -11.24 -14.04 2.35
CA ASN A 143 -11.02 -14.17 0.91
C ASN A 143 -9.58 -13.86 0.52
N ALA A 144 -8.99 -12.79 1.07
CA ALA A 144 -7.58 -12.44 0.82
C ALA A 144 -6.63 -13.53 1.31
N VAL A 145 -6.90 -14.12 2.47
CA VAL A 145 -6.12 -15.24 3.01
C VAL A 145 -6.23 -16.47 2.10
N GLN A 146 -7.45 -16.88 1.75
CA GLN A 146 -7.69 -18.06 0.92
C GLN A 146 -7.08 -17.92 -0.48
N ARG A 147 -7.16 -16.73 -1.08
CA ARG A 147 -6.52 -16.43 -2.38
C ARG A 147 -5.01 -16.59 -2.32
N LEU A 148 -4.38 -16.14 -1.24
CA LEU A 148 -2.93 -16.24 -1.08
C LEU A 148 -2.48 -17.68 -0.82
N GLU A 149 -3.25 -18.44 -0.05
CA GLU A 149 -2.99 -19.86 0.21
C GLU A 149 -3.12 -20.73 -1.05
N SER A 150 -3.99 -20.36 -2.00
CA SER A 150 -4.26 -21.14 -3.21
C SER A 150 -3.27 -20.87 -4.36
N LEU A 151 -2.32 -19.96 -4.18
CA LEU A 151 -1.32 -19.66 -5.21
C LEU A 151 -0.44 -20.87 -5.54
N ARG A 152 -0.25 -21.11 -6.84
CA ARG A 152 0.59 -22.19 -7.36
C ARG A 152 2.02 -21.69 -7.67
N PRO A 153 2.98 -22.62 -7.88
CA PRO A 153 4.29 -22.26 -8.41
C PRO A 153 4.16 -21.47 -9.72
N GLY A 154 4.83 -20.33 -9.81
CA GLY A 154 4.78 -19.42 -10.98
C GLY A 154 3.73 -18.30 -10.88
N ASP A 155 2.71 -18.44 -10.03
CA ASP A 155 1.72 -17.36 -9.86
C ASP A 155 2.38 -16.13 -9.21
N PRO A 156 1.92 -14.91 -9.54
CA PRO A 156 2.46 -13.69 -8.94
C PRO A 156 2.11 -13.61 -7.45
N TRP A 157 3.05 -13.09 -6.66
CA TRP A 157 2.94 -13.08 -5.20
C TRP A 157 1.92 -12.06 -4.64
N LEU A 158 1.58 -11.05 -5.44
CA LEU A 158 0.92 -9.79 -5.07
C LEU A 158 -0.03 -9.89 -3.85
N PRO A 159 0.47 -9.58 -2.63
CA PRO A 159 -0.27 -9.84 -1.39
C PRO A 159 -1.49 -8.93 -1.22
N TRP A 160 -1.47 -7.75 -1.84
CA TRP A 160 -2.45 -6.70 -1.65
C TRP A 160 -3.39 -6.48 -2.85
N VAL A 161 -3.66 -7.52 -3.63
CA VAL A 161 -4.57 -7.42 -4.80
C VAL A 161 -6.03 -7.15 -4.40
N ASP A 162 -6.44 -7.62 -3.23
CA ASP A 162 -7.78 -7.51 -2.65
C ASP A 162 -7.76 -6.97 -1.21
N VAL A 163 -6.68 -6.25 -0.89
CA VAL A 163 -6.50 -5.60 0.41
C VAL A 163 -6.52 -4.09 0.19
N PRO A 164 -7.36 -3.33 0.90
CA PRO A 164 -7.41 -1.89 0.76
C PRO A 164 -6.04 -1.23 0.98
N HIS A 165 -5.79 -0.12 0.30
CA HIS A 165 -4.59 0.70 0.48
C HIS A 165 -4.98 2.06 1.03
N VAL A 166 -4.18 2.62 1.94
CA VAL A 166 -4.22 4.04 2.24
C VAL A 166 -3.21 4.74 1.35
N LEU A 167 -3.71 5.63 0.49
CA LEU A 167 -2.94 6.41 -0.48
C LEU A 167 -2.76 7.82 0.07
N HIS A 168 -1.53 8.22 0.33
CA HIS A 168 -1.19 9.56 0.78
C HIS A 168 -0.44 10.32 -0.31
N ARG A 169 -0.95 11.48 -0.73
CA ARG A 169 -0.30 12.33 -1.73
C ARG A 169 0.88 13.08 -1.11
N GLY A 170 2.07 12.89 -1.68
CA GLY A 170 3.30 13.51 -1.17
C GLY A 170 4.14 12.57 -0.31
N HIS A 171 5.15 13.13 0.36
CA HIS A 171 6.12 12.37 1.15
C HIS A 171 5.63 12.13 2.58
N ILE A 172 6.11 11.06 3.20
CA ILE A 172 5.85 10.75 4.61
C ILE A 172 7.20 10.70 5.34
N PRO A 173 7.47 11.61 6.29
CA PRO A 173 8.68 11.58 7.11
C PRO A 173 8.83 10.25 7.88
N LEU A 174 10.04 9.70 7.90
CA LEU A 174 10.33 8.47 8.65
C LEU A 174 10.16 8.66 10.17
N THR A 175 10.36 9.88 10.65
CA THR A 175 10.15 10.27 12.06
C THR A 175 8.69 10.17 12.51
N TRP A 176 7.73 10.00 11.60
CA TRP A 176 6.33 9.78 11.96
C TRP A 176 6.03 8.31 12.32
N PHE A 177 6.89 7.37 11.95
CA PHE A 177 6.71 5.96 12.25
C PHE A 177 7.21 5.63 13.65
N THR A 178 6.47 4.78 14.37
CA THR A 178 6.81 4.33 15.74
C THR A 178 7.74 3.12 15.75
N SER A 179 7.87 2.42 14.63
CA SER A 179 8.78 1.28 14.47
C SER A 179 9.55 1.36 13.16
N THR A 180 10.71 2.02 13.17
CA THR A 180 11.67 1.97 12.05
C THR A 180 12.89 1.15 12.49
N PRO A 181 13.33 0.14 11.72
CA PRO A 181 14.63 -0.46 11.89
C PRO A 181 15.65 0.62 11.48
N LEU A 182 16.48 0.99 12.45
CA LEU A 182 17.68 1.80 12.26
C LEU A 182 18.64 1.12 11.28
#